data_AF-A0A962ZI26-F1
#
_entry.id   AF-A0A962ZI26-F1
#
_cell.length_a   1.000
_cell.length_b   1.000
_cell.length_c   1.000
_cell.angle_alpha   90.00
_cell.angle_beta   90.00
_cell.angle_gamma   90.00
#
_symmetry.space_group_name_H-M   'P 1'
#
loop_
_entity.id
_entity.type
_entity.pdbx_description
1 polymer ?
#
loop_
_entity_poly.entity_id
_entity_poly.type
_entity_poly.pdbx_seq_one_letter_code
_entity_poly.pdbx_strand_id
1 'polypeptide(L)'
;ENAEGNLGLANAVFGHMAAKLPVSRWQRDLTDSTVLRNMGVGFGYSLIAYQACIKGIGKLELNAQRLREDLDSSWEVLAEPIQTVMRRHGIEQPYEKLKALTRGQAMTQEVIQAFVESLDIPEEARQALLALRPDTYIGNAPAQARAID
;
A
#
# COMPACT_ATOMS: atom_id res chain seq x y z
N GLU A 1 10.98 -14.23 -1.85
CA GLU A 1 11.99 -15.28 -1.54
C GLU A 1 13.17 -15.33 -2.51
N ASN A 2 13.18 -16.12 -3.58
CA ASN A 2 14.39 -16.26 -4.43
C ASN A 2 14.85 -14.92 -5.05
N ALA A 3 13.91 -14.20 -5.68
CA ALA A 3 14.20 -12.89 -6.26
C ALA A 3 14.70 -11.88 -5.21
N GLU A 4 14.06 -11.85 -4.05
CA GLU A 4 14.42 -10.98 -2.93
C GLU A 4 15.84 -11.22 -2.42
N GLY A 5 16.24 -12.48 -2.22
CA GLY A 5 17.61 -12.82 -1.81
C GLY A 5 18.66 -12.39 -2.84
N ASN A 6 18.40 -12.63 -4.12
CA ASN A 6 19.30 -12.24 -5.20
C ASN A 6 19.38 -10.70 -5.36
N LEU A 7 18.26 -9.97 -5.19
CA LEU A 7 18.28 -8.50 -5.17
C LEU A 7 19.13 -7.96 -4.03
N GLY A 8 19.07 -8.58 -2.85
CA GLY A 8 19.92 -8.24 -1.71
C GLY A 8 21.41 -8.39 -2.04
N LEU A 9 21.81 -9.52 -2.64
CA LEU A 9 23.19 -9.75 -3.07
C LEU A 9 23.63 -8.78 -4.17
N ALA A 10 22.78 -8.52 -5.15
CA ALA A 10 23.04 -7.53 -6.19
C ALA A 10 23.31 -6.14 -5.58
N ASN A 11 22.43 -5.70 -4.66
CA ASN A 11 22.57 -4.42 -3.98
C ASN A 11 23.82 -4.34 -3.10
N ALA A 12 24.23 -5.44 -2.46
CA ALA A 12 25.48 -5.46 -1.70
C ALA A 12 26.70 -5.25 -2.60
N VAL A 13 26.74 -5.90 -3.77
CA VAL A 13 27.80 -5.74 -4.76
C VAL A 13 27.81 -4.31 -5.31
N PHE A 14 26.65 -3.80 -5.77
CA PHE A 14 26.55 -2.45 -6.30
C PHE A 14 26.83 -1.37 -5.25
N GLY A 15 26.39 -1.57 -4.01
CA GLY A 15 26.68 -0.68 -2.90
C GLY A 15 28.19 -0.60 -2.60
N HIS A 16 28.88 -1.74 -2.59
CA HIS A 16 30.34 -1.76 -2.46
C HIS A 16 31.03 -1.02 -3.62
N MET A 17 30.60 -1.26 -4.86
CA MET A 17 31.15 -0.59 -6.04
C MET A 17 30.93 0.93 -6.00
N ALA A 18 29.72 1.38 -5.67
CA ALA A 18 29.38 2.80 -5.56
C ALA A 18 30.23 3.50 -4.49
N ALA A 19 30.52 2.82 -3.38
CA ALA A 19 31.39 3.36 -2.33
C ALA A 19 32.87 3.36 -2.74
N LYS A 20 33.36 2.30 -3.41
CA LYS A 20 34.79 2.10 -3.65
C LYS A 20 35.32 2.76 -4.93
N LEU A 21 34.56 2.76 -6.02
CA LEU A 21 35.05 3.20 -7.33
C LEU A 21 35.32 4.71 -7.43
N PRO A 22 34.57 5.61 -6.76
CA PRO A 22 34.84 7.05 -6.80
C PRO A 22 36.13 7.48 -6.08
N VAL A 23 36.76 6.59 -5.29
CA VAL A 23 37.94 6.92 -4.48
C VAL A 23 39.16 6.16 -4.97
N SER A 24 40.14 6.91 -5.50
CA SER A 24 41.45 6.44 -5.93
C SER A 24 42.53 7.42 -5.47
N ARG A 25 43.64 6.94 -4.91
CA ARG A 25 44.69 7.82 -4.35
C ARG A 25 45.46 8.54 -5.46
N TRP A 26 45.58 9.87 -5.32
CA TRP A 26 46.42 10.74 -6.17
C TRP A 26 45.97 10.68 -7.64
N GLN A 27 46.85 10.43 -8.59
CA GLN A 27 46.47 10.32 -10.00
C GLN A 27 45.68 9.04 -10.31
N ARG A 28 45.94 7.95 -9.56
CA ARG A 28 45.22 6.65 -9.58
C ARG A 28 45.99 5.59 -8.78
N ASP A 29 45.29 4.80 -7.96
CA ASP A 29 45.70 3.48 -7.47
C ASP A 29 44.99 2.34 -8.23
N LEU A 30 45.50 1.10 -8.12
CA LEU A 30 45.05 -0.04 -8.94
C LEU A 30 43.94 -0.89 -8.30
N THR A 31 43.37 -0.46 -7.17
CA THR A 31 42.39 -1.27 -6.41
C THR A 31 41.04 -1.41 -7.11
N ASP A 32 40.70 -0.46 -7.99
CA ASP A 32 39.52 -0.44 -8.84
C ASP A 32 39.50 -1.60 -9.86
N SER A 33 40.65 -2.01 -10.38
CA SER A 33 40.77 -3.07 -11.40
C SER A 33 40.14 -4.40 -10.97
N THR A 34 40.33 -4.82 -9.71
CA THR A 34 39.70 -6.04 -9.17
C THR A 34 38.20 -5.85 -8.92
N VAL A 35 37.79 -4.66 -8.49
CA VAL A 35 36.38 -4.34 -8.22
C VAL A 35 35.58 -4.31 -9.53
N LEU A 36 36.10 -3.69 -10.59
CA LEU A 36 35.44 -3.60 -11.89
C LEU A 36 35.20 -4.97 -12.54
N ARG A 37 36.08 -5.94 -12.31
CA ARG A 37 35.88 -7.34 -12.78
C ARG A 37 34.67 -8.03 -12.15
N ASN A 38 34.14 -7.51 -11.05
CA ASN A 38 32.95 -8.04 -10.39
C ASN A 38 31.65 -7.37 -10.84
N MET A 39 31.69 -6.40 -11.77
CA MET A 39 30.49 -5.71 -12.25
C MET A 39 29.44 -6.69 -12.79
N GLY A 40 29.88 -7.71 -13.53
CA GLY A 40 29.02 -8.77 -14.03
C GLY A 40 28.36 -9.62 -12.95
N VAL A 41 28.95 -9.72 -11.75
CA VAL A 41 28.37 -10.46 -10.61
C VAL A 41 27.11 -9.74 -10.10
N GLY A 42 27.17 -8.42 -9.94
CA GLY A 42 26.01 -7.62 -9.53
C GLY A 42 24.85 -7.76 -10.52
N PHE A 43 25.14 -7.61 -11.82
CA PHE A 43 24.15 -7.81 -12.88
C PHE A 43 23.65 -9.25 -12.98
N GLY A 44 24.51 -10.24 -12.73
CA GLY A 44 24.14 -11.66 -12.72
C GLY A 44 23.09 -11.96 -11.65
N TYR A 45 23.29 -11.48 -10.42
CA TYR A 45 22.30 -11.59 -9.35
C TYR A 45 21.00 -10.86 -9.70
N SER A 46 21.07 -9.65 -10.25
CA SER A 46 19.89 -8.91 -10.71
C SER A 46 19.10 -9.69 -11.76
N LEU A 47 19.77 -10.25 -12.77
CA LEU A 47 19.11 -11.00 -13.84
C LEU A 47 18.39 -12.25 -13.32
N ILE A 48 19.05 -13.02 -12.45
CA ILE A 48 18.43 -14.18 -11.79
C ILE A 48 17.18 -13.73 -11.03
N ALA A 49 17.28 -12.64 -10.28
CA ALA A 49 16.16 -12.11 -9.52
C ALA A 49 14.98 -11.70 -10.41
N TYR A 50 15.25 -10.99 -11.52
CA TYR A 50 14.21 -10.55 -12.45
C TYR A 50 13.51 -11.73 -13.11
N GLN A 51 14.26 -12.74 -13.56
CA GLN A 51 13.68 -13.96 -14.13
C GLN A 51 12.82 -14.71 -13.10
N ALA A 52 13.29 -14.83 -11.86
CA ALA A 52 12.52 -15.44 -10.79
C ALA A 52 11.25 -14.64 -10.44
N CYS A 53 11.34 -13.30 -10.43
CA CYS A 53 10.21 -12.40 -10.16
C CYS A 53 9.14 -12.50 -11.25
N ILE A 54 9.53 -12.38 -12.53
CA ILE A 54 8.62 -12.51 -13.68
C ILE A 54 7.92 -13.89 -13.66
N LYS A 55 8.69 -14.96 -13.41
CA LYS A 55 8.13 -16.31 -13.26
C LYS A 55 7.17 -16.42 -12.09
N GLY A 56 7.42 -15.72 -10.99
CA GLY A 56 6.55 -15.67 -9.81
C GLY A 56 5.24 -14.93 -10.11
N ILE A 57 5.33 -13.73 -10.69
CA ILE A 57 4.18 -12.91 -11.09
C ILE A 57 3.29 -13.67 -12.07
N GLY A 58 3.86 -14.36 -13.05
CA GLY A 58 3.12 -15.16 -14.03
C GLY A 58 2.37 -16.36 -13.46
N LYS A 59 2.54 -16.69 -12.17
CA LYS A 59 1.80 -17.76 -11.46
C LYS A 59 0.69 -17.24 -10.56
N LEU A 60 0.55 -15.93 -10.41
CA LEU A 60 -0.42 -15.35 -9.48
C LEU A 60 -1.83 -15.47 -10.06
N GLU A 61 -2.75 -15.97 -9.23
CA GLU A 61 -4.18 -15.95 -9.49
C GLU A 61 -4.89 -15.21 -8.35
N LEU A 62 -5.93 -14.46 -8.70
CA LEU A 62 -6.66 -13.64 -7.74
C LEU A 62 -7.60 -14.49 -6.88
N ASN A 63 -7.41 -14.47 -5.56
CA ASN A 63 -8.40 -14.99 -4.62
C ASN A 63 -9.43 -13.90 -4.25
N ALA A 64 -10.41 -13.69 -5.14
CA ALA A 64 -11.43 -12.66 -4.97
C ALA A 64 -12.38 -12.90 -3.79
N GLN A 65 -12.52 -14.15 -3.32
CA GLN A 65 -13.34 -14.45 -2.15
C GLN A 65 -12.65 -13.96 -0.88
N ARG A 66 -11.37 -14.31 -0.68
CA ARG A 66 -10.63 -13.91 0.53
C ARG A 66 -10.54 -12.40 0.69
N LEU A 67 -10.33 -11.67 -0.42
CA LEU A 67 -10.33 -10.20 -0.39
C LEU A 67 -11.69 -9.62 0.02
N ARG A 68 -12.79 -10.20 -0.46
CA ARG A 68 -14.13 -9.76 -0.07
C ARG A 68 -14.39 -10.01 1.41
N GLU A 69 -14.00 -11.18 1.93
CA GLU A 69 -14.13 -11.50 3.35
C GLU A 69 -13.35 -10.52 4.24
N ASP A 70 -12.13 -10.14 3.84
CA ASP A 70 -11.31 -9.17 4.58
C ASP A 70 -11.95 -7.78 4.54
N LEU A 71 -12.52 -7.36 3.41
CA LEU A 71 -13.22 -6.07 3.28
C LEU A 71 -14.54 -6.05 4.07
N ASP A 72 -15.34 -7.11 3.97
CA ASP A 72 -16.63 -7.22 4.66
C ASP A 72 -16.46 -7.33 6.19
N SER A 73 -15.28 -7.70 6.68
CA SER A 73 -14.95 -7.70 8.12
C SER A 73 -14.30 -6.41 8.62
N SER A 74 -13.94 -5.49 7.71
CA SER A 74 -13.18 -4.27 8.03
C SER A 74 -14.01 -3.00 7.87
N TRP A 75 -15.21 -2.94 8.45
CA TRP A 75 -16.10 -1.78 8.34
C TRP A 75 -15.55 -0.51 9.02
N GLU A 76 -14.54 -0.64 9.89
CA GLU A 76 -13.81 0.46 10.51
C GLU A 76 -13.20 1.46 9.53
N VAL A 77 -12.89 1.03 8.31
CA VAL A 77 -12.32 1.90 7.26
C VAL A 77 -13.28 3.01 6.83
N LEU A 78 -14.59 2.84 7.06
CA LEU A 78 -15.60 3.86 6.75
C LEU A 78 -15.69 4.98 7.80
N ALA A 79 -14.92 4.92 8.89
CA ALA A 79 -14.91 5.98 9.90
C ALA A 79 -14.51 7.34 9.31
N GLU A 80 -13.48 7.37 8.46
CA GLU A 80 -12.95 8.59 7.87
C GLU A 80 -13.94 9.29 6.91
N PRO A 81 -14.58 8.61 5.93
CA PRO A 81 -15.56 9.28 5.07
C PRO A 81 -16.78 9.79 5.84
N ILE A 82 -17.25 9.04 6.85
CA ILE A 82 -18.33 9.50 7.73
C ILE A 82 -17.90 10.78 8.46
N GLN A 83 -16.71 10.81 9.04
CA GLN A 83 -16.15 11.99 9.70
C GLN A 83 -16.05 13.19 8.75
N THR A 84 -15.64 12.95 7.51
CA THR A 84 -15.48 13.98 6.48
C THR A 84 -16.84 14.57 6.08
N VAL A 85 -17.89 13.75 5.93
CA VAL A 85 -19.26 14.23 5.68
C VAL A 85 -19.82 15.00 6.89
N MET A 86 -19.58 14.52 8.11
CA MET A 86 -19.96 15.25 9.34
C MET A 86 -19.34 16.64 9.39
N ARG A 87 -18.04 16.78 9.06
CA ARG A 87 -17.36 18.08 8.98
C ARG A 87 -17.98 18.98 7.91
N ARG A 88 -18.30 18.43 6.73
CA ARG A 88 -18.94 19.17 5.63
C ARG A 88 -20.28 19.79 6.04
N HIS A 89 -21.05 19.10 6.89
CA HIS A 89 -22.35 19.57 7.38
C HIS A 89 -22.29 20.29 8.74
N GLY A 90 -21.09 20.61 9.24
CA GLY A 90 -20.94 21.42 10.46
C GLY A 90 -21.26 20.70 11.76
N ILE A 91 -21.26 19.36 11.77
CA ILE A 91 -21.43 18.59 13.02
C ILE A 91 -20.21 18.83 13.92
N GLU A 92 -20.48 19.22 15.16
CA GLU A 92 -19.42 19.43 16.15
C GLU A 92 -18.77 18.11 16.59
N GLN A 93 -17.47 18.18 16.86
CA GLN A 93 -16.65 17.08 17.37
C GLN A 93 -16.83 15.72 16.64
N PRO A 94 -16.73 15.64 15.29
CA PRO A 94 -16.97 14.40 14.56
C PRO A 94 -16.10 13.22 14.98
N TYR A 95 -14.83 13.51 15.31
CA TYR A 95 -13.87 12.51 15.77
C TYR A 95 -14.30 11.87 17.09
N GLU A 96 -14.73 12.67 18.08
CA GLU A 96 -15.11 12.17 19.39
C GLU A 96 -16.43 11.37 19.33
N LYS A 97 -17.38 11.79 18.48
CA LYS A 97 -18.62 11.04 18.22
C LYS A 97 -18.34 9.65 17.63
N LEU A 98 -17.44 9.55 16.65
CA LEU A 98 -17.01 8.27 16.08
C LEU A 98 -16.20 7.44 17.08
N LYS A 99 -15.30 8.07 17.85
CA LYS A 99 -14.52 7.38 18.88
C LYS A 99 -15.39 6.82 20.01
N ALA A 100 -16.49 7.49 20.34
CA ALA A 100 -17.48 6.97 21.29
C ALA A 100 -18.16 5.72 20.74
N LEU A 101 -18.45 5.66 19.44
CA LEU A 101 -19.02 4.49 18.76
C LEU A 101 -18.05 3.29 18.75
N THR A 102 -16.76 3.54 18.54
CA THR A 102 -15.75 2.46 18.43
C THR A 102 -15.23 1.98 19.78
N ARG A 103 -15.60 2.62 20.89
CA ARG A 103 -15.08 2.27 22.22
C ARG A 103 -15.78 1.03 22.77
N GLY A 104 -15.12 -0.12 22.65
CA GLY A 104 -15.55 -1.38 23.26
C GLY A 104 -16.59 -2.15 22.45
N GLN A 105 -16.82 -1.77 21.19
CA GLN A 105 -17.69 -2.48 20.25
C GLN A 105 -16.96 -2.71 18.93
N ALA A 106 -17.25 -3.84 18.27
CA ALA A 106 -16.82 -4.04 16.90
C ALA A 106 -17.61 -3.11 15.97
N MET A 107 -16.92 -2.44 15.05
CA MET A 107 -17.59 -1.70 13.97
C MET A 107 -18.13 -2.71 12.97
N THR A 108 -19.37 -3.16 13.17
CA THR A 108 -20.09 -3.95 12.17
C THR A 108 -20.86 -3.03 11.23
N GLN A 109 -21.36 -3.58 10.12
CA GLN A 109 -22.25 -2.90 9.20
C GLN A 109 -23.43 -2.24 9.94
N GLU A 110 -24.07 -2.98 10.83
CA GLU A 110 -25.28 -2.54 11.54
C GLU A 110 -24.98 -1.38 12.49
N VAL A 111 -23.84 -1.44 13.19
CA VAL A 111 -23.41 -0.37 14.11
C VAL A 111 -23.15 0.93 13.34
N ILE A 112 -22.52 0.85 12.18
CA ILE A 112 -22.23 2.02 11.34
C ILE A 112 -23.52 2.59 10.74
N GLN A 113 -24.39 1.74 10.20
CA GLN A 113 -25.65 2.18 9.62
C GLN A 113 -26.53 2.86 10.66
N ALA A 114 -26.67 2.28 11.86
CA ALA A 114 -27.41 2.89 12.96
C ALA A 114 -26.80 4.24 13.39
N PHE A 115 -25.47 4.36 13.39
CA PHE A 115 -24.80 5.63 13.67
C PHE A 115 -25.14 6.68 12.60
N VAL A 116 -25.05 6.33 11.32
CA VAL A 116 -25.37 7.23 10.20
C VAL A 116 -26.83 7.68 10.25
N GLU A 117 -27.77 6.80 10.61
CA GLU A 117 -29.17 7.14 10.81
C GLU A 117 -29.39 8.15 11.95
N SER A 118 -28.56 8.12 12.99
CA SER A 118 -28.64 9.07 14.11
C SER A 118 -28.10 10.47 13.80
N LEU A 119 -27.40 10.67 12.68
CA LEU A 119 -26.79 11.95 12.34
C LEU A 119 -27.83 12.99 11.88
N ASP A 120 -27.67 14.23 12.32
CA ASP A 120 -28.44 15.38 11.83
C ASP A 120 -27.78 15.94 10.56
N ILE A 121 -28.00 15.27 9.43
CA ILE A 121 -27.50 15.63 8.10
C ILE A 121 -28.63 15.55 7.05
N PRO A 122 -28.50 16.25 5.90
CA PRO A 122 -29.46 16.14 4.81
C PRO A 122 -29.65 14.70 4.34
N GLU A 123 -30.87 14.36 3.93
CA GLU A 123 -31.22 13.00 3.54
C GLU A 123 -30.35 12.47 2.39
N GLU A 124 -30.02 13.32 1.41
CA GLU A 124 -29.09 12.96 0.33
C GLU A 124 -27.71 12.50 0.85
N ALA A 125 -27.16 13.22 1.84
CA ALA A 125 -25.88 12.89 2.44
C ALA A 125 -25.96 11.60 3.30
N ARG A 126 -27.09 11.40 3.99
CA ARG A 126 -27.35 10.17 4.75
C ARG A 126 -27.41 8.96 3.83
N GLN A 127 -28.19 9.03 2.75
CA GLN A 127 -28.32 7.95 1.78
C GLN A 127 -26.97 7.64 1.11
N ALA A 128 -26.17 8.66 0.79
CA ALA A 128 -24.82 8.47 0.27
C ALA A 128 -23.92 7.71 1.26
N LEU A 129 -23.96 8.04 2.56
CA LEU A 129 -23.21 7.32 3.59
C LEU A 129 -23.71 5.89 3.82
N LEU A 130 -25.03 5.65 3.77
CA LEU A 130 -25.62 4.32 3.93
C LEU A 130 -25.30 3.38 2.75
N ALA A 131 -25.07 3.94 1.56
CA ALA A 131 -24.66 3.19 0.38
C ALA A 131 -23.14 2.87 0.34
N LEU A 132 -22.34 3.46 1.23
CA LEU A 132 -20.90 3.16 1.30
C LEU A 132 -20.66 1.75 1.81
N ARG A 133 -19.71 1.07 1.18
CA ARG A 133 -19.17 -0.22 1.59
C ARG A 133 -17.64 -0.20 1.50
N PRO A 134 -16.93 -1.01 2.30
CA PRO A 134 -15.46 -1.05 2.25
C PRO A 134 -14.89 -1.31 0.85
N ASP A 135 -15.54 -2.15 0.05
CA ASP A 135 -15.15 -2.48 -1.32
C ASP A 135 -15.51 -1.42 -2.36
N THR A 136 -16.44 -0.51 -2.07
CA THR A 136 -16.80 0.61 -2.94
C THR A 136 -16.07 1.90 -2.55
N TYR A 137 -15.56 2.00 -1.32
CA TYR A 137 -14.77 3.14 -0.85
C TYR A 137 -13.30 3.06 -1.29
N ILE A 138 -13.07 3.06 -2.60
CA ILE A 138 -11.73 2.92 -3.22
C ILE A 138 -11.21 4.19 -3.89
N GLY A 139 -11.93 5.32 -3.71
CA GLY A 139 -11.56 6.60 -4.29
C GLY A 139 -11.38 6.53 -5.81
N ASN A 140 -10.30 7.12 -6.31
CA ASN A 140 -9.93 7.08 -7.74
C ASN A 140 -8.96 5.95 -8.09
N ALA A 141 -8.78 4.95 -7.22
CA ALA A 141 -7.82 3.86 -7.44
C ALA A 141 -8.00 3.14 -8.80
N PRO A 142 -9.23 2.84 -9.28
CA PRO A 142 -9.41 2.24 -10.60
C PRO A 142 -8.96 3.16 -11.75
N ALA A 143 -9.17 4.47 -11.62
CA ALA A 143 -8.76 5.44 -12.63
C ALA A 143 -7.24 5.58 -12.66
N GLN A 144 -6.58 5.63 -11.49
CA GLN A 144 -5.13 5.67 -11.40
C GLN A 144 -4.50 4.38 -11.95
N ALA A 145 -5.04 3.21 -11.62
CA ALA A 145 -4.52 1.94 -12.12
C ALA A 145 -4.60 1.84 -13.65
N ARG A 146 -5.67 2.36 -14.26
CA ARG A 146 -5.82 2.41 -15.73
C ARG A 146 -5.01 3.51 -16.41
N ALA A 147 -4.56 4.51 -15.67
CA ALA A 147 -3.76 5.61 -16.21
C ALA A 147 -2.26 5.29 -16.27
N ILE A 148 -1.84 4.14 -15.73
CA ILE A 148 -0.49 3.60 -15.84
C ILE A 148 -0.41 2.79 -17.15
N ASP A 149 -0.43 3.49 -18.28
CA ASP A 149 -0.05 2.98 -19.59
C ASP A 149 1.32 3.57 -19.98
#